data_AF-A0A2V8UTE1-F1
#
_entry.id   AF-A0A2V8UTE1-F1
#
_cell.length_a   1.000
_cell.length_b   1.000
_cell.length_c   1.000
_cell.angle_alpha   90.00
_cell.angle_beta   90.00
_cell.angle_gamma   90.00
#
_symmetry.space_group_name_H-M   'P 1'
#
loop_
_entity.id
_entity.type
_entity.pdbx_description
1 polymer ?
#
loop_
_entity_poly.entity_id
_entity_poly.type
_entity_poly.pdbx_seq_one_letter_code
_entity_poly.pdbx_strand_id
1 'polypeptide(L)'
;MGRSVVAAFLYRIPLGPGVYELHLYSLYFAETNCGSGTSAGGGENSRMFQVDANGKWILSDFDIIADAGGPGIADERVFRDLSPGPDGLLQLRFISNRSQATVSAIDLEPAWPQS
;
A
#
# COMPACT_ATOMS: atom_id res chain seq x y z
N MET A 1 -2.59 29.84 -1.92
CA MET A 1 -2.90 28.40 -1.78
C MET A 1 -1.75 27.61 -2.41
N GLY A 2 -0.81 27.14 -1.60
CA GLY A 2 0.27 26.27 -2.09
C GLY A 2 -0.28 24.86 -2.29
N ARG A 3 -0.02 24.23 -3.44
CA ARG A 3 -0.27 22.80 -3.61
C ARG A 3 0.61 22.06 -2.61
N SER A 4 0.03 21.46 -1.57
CA SER A 4 0.73 20.41 -0.83
C SER A 4 1.08 19.33 -1.83
N VAL A 5 2.36 19.15 -2.13
CA VAL A 5 2.81 18.01 -2.93
C VAL A 5 2.61 16.79 -2.06
N VAL A 6 1.61 15.99 -2.40
CA VAL A 6 1.41 14.69 -1.78
C VAL A 6 2.54 13.79 -2.28
N ALA A 7 3.41 13.34 -1.39
CA ALA A 7 4.53 12.47 -1.75
C ALA A 7 3.98 11.11 -2.18
N ALA A 8 4.39 10.63 -3.35
CA ALA A 8 3.97 9.34 -3.88
C ALA A 8 5.12 8.65 -4.61
N PHE A 9 5.12 7.32 -4.58
CA PHE A 9 5.94 6.50 -5.46
C PHE A 9 5.04 5.61 -6.34
N LEU A 10 5.59 5.21 -7.48
CA LEU A 10 4.87 4.50 -8.55
C LEU A 10 5.68 3.29 -8.99
N TYR A 11 5.01 2.14 -9.06
CA TYR A 11 5.46 0.98 -9.81
C TYR A 11 4.71 0.91 -11.13
N ARG A 12 5.45 0.61 -12.21
CA ARG A 12 4.92 0.33 -13.54
C ARG A 12 5.35 -1.08 -13.91
N ILE A 13 4.44 -2.03 -13.78
CA ILE A 13 4.73 -3.45 -13.93
C ILE A 13 4.19 -3.91 -15.29
N PRO A 14 5.04 -4.30 -16.25
CA PRO A 14 4.59 -4.87 -17.50
C PRO A 14 3.94 -6.23 -17.25
N LEU A 15 2.71 -6.42 -17.72
CA LEU A 15 1.98 -7.68 -17.61
C LEU A 15 1.43 -8.09 -18.98
N GLY A 16 1.29 -9.40 -19.18
CA GLY A 16 0.52 -9.92 -20.31
C GLY A 16 -0.98 -9.65 -20.13
N PRO A 17 -1.78 -9.70 -21.20
CA PRO A 17 -3.24 -9.65 -21.07
C PRO A 17 -3.72 -10.77 -20.16
N GLY A 18 -4.55 -10.43 -19.18
CA GLY A 18 -5.04 -11.41 -18.21
C GLY A 18 -5.58 -10.75 -16.95
N VAL A 19 -6.01 -11.62 -16.03
CA VAL A 19 -6.46 -11.24 -14.69
C VAL A 19 -5.42 -11.74 -13.69
N TYR A 20 -5.14 -10.93 -12.68
CA TYR A 20 -4.12 -11.18 -11.67
C TYR A 20 -4.68 -11.01 -10.26
N GLU A 21 -4.14 -11.78 -9.33
CA GLU A 21 -4.23 -11.56 -7.89
C GLU A 21 -2.95 -10.81 -7.45
N LEU A 22 -3.14 -9.70 -6.74
CA LEU A 22 -2.07 -8.86 -6.21
C LEU A 22 -2.00 -9.04 -4.70
N HIS A 23 -0.81 -9.36 -4.20
CA HIS A 23 -0.50 -9.38 -2.77
C HIS A 23 0.43 -8.20 -2.45
N LEU A 24 0.02 -7.37 -1.50
CA LEU A 24 0.85 -6.31 -0.93
C LEU A 24 1.24 -6.69 0.48
N TYR A 25 2.54 -6.86 0.71
CA TYR A 25 3.09 -7.12 2.03
C TYR A 25 3.68 -5.85 2.60
N SER A 26 3.29 -5.50 3.83
CA SER A 26 3.80 -4.31 4.52
C SER A 26 4.23 -4.67 5.92
N LEU A 27 5.52 -4.51 6.22
CA LEU A 27 6.05 -4.61 7.56
C LEU A 27 6.50 -3.23 8.03
N TYR A 28 5.99 -2.81 9.19
CA TYR A 28 6.36 -1.56 9.81
C TYR A 28 6.82 -1.78 11.25
N PHE A 29 8.04 -1.33 11.55
CA PHE A 29 8.51 -1.23 12.92
C PHE A 29 8.08 0.14 13.46
N ALA A 30 7.31 0.15 14.56
CA ALA A 30 7.24 1.37 15.36
C ALA A 30 8.65 1.63 15.88
N GLU A 31 9.29 2.71 15.43
CA GLU A 31 10.60 3.07 15.96
C GLU A 31 10.48 3.23 17.48
N THR A 32 11.21 2.39 18.21
CA THR A 32 11.33 2.46 19.66
C THR A 32 12.09 3.73 20.01
N ASN A 33 11.39 4.86 20.11
CA ASN A 33 11.97 6.04 20.75
C ASN A 33 12.00 5.79 22.28
N CYS A 34 13.01 5.04 22.70
CA CYS A 34 13.49 5.04 24.08
C CYS A 34 14.03 6.43 24.40
N GLY A 35 13.18 7.28 24.98
CA GLY A 35 13.59 8.62 25.43
C GLY A 35 12.44 9.39 26.04
N SER A 36 12.32 9.29 27.36
CA SER A 36 11.52 10.10 28.29
C SER A 36 10.55 11.13 27.66
N GLY A 37 9.25 10.88 27.82
CA GLY A 37 8.28 11.95 28.05
C GLY A 37 7.82 12.77 26.84
N THR A 38 8.07 12.33 25.61
CA THR A 38 7.32 12.86 24.46
C THR A 38 6.34 11.81 24.00
N SER A 39 5.06 12.19 23.92
CA SER A 39 4.01 11.43 23.26
C SER A 39 4.32 11.31 21.77
N ALA A 40 5.33 10.51 21.40
CA ALA A 40 5.53 10.03 20.05
C ALA A 40 4.45 8.95 19.81
N GLY A 41 3.21 9.41 19.69
CA GLY A 41 2.01 8.61 19.52
C GLY A 41 2.01 7.87 18.20
N GLY A 42 2.79 6.79 18.13
CA GLY A 42 2.72 5.74 17.12
C GLY A 42 1.57 4.78 17.42
N GLY A 43 0.38 5.32 17.72
CA GLY A 43 -0.85 4.55 17.85
C GLY A 43 -1.63 4.50 16.54
N GLU A 44 -2.73 3.74 16.54
CA GLU A 44 -3.74 3.70 15.48
C GLU A 44 -4.12 5.12 15.03
N ASN A 45 -4.39 5.30 13.74
CA ASN A 45 -4.71 6.56 13.05
C ASN A 45 -3.52 7.53 12.83
N SER A 46 -2.29 7.08 13.10
CA SER A 46 -1.08 7.88 12.84
C SER A 46 -0.41 7.57 11.50
N ARG A 47 -0.82 6.48 10.81
CA ARG A 47 -0.08 5.94 9.67
C ARG A 47 -0.95 5.59 8.46
N MET A 48 -1.70 6.58 7.97
CA MET A 48 -2.59 6.39 6.82
C MET A 48 -1.92 6.78 5.50
N PHE A 49 -2.02 5.90 4.52
CA PHE A 49 -1.74 6.19 3.10
C PHE A 49 -2.78 5.53 2.20
N GLN A 50 -2.70 5.81 0.91
CA GLN A 50 -3.63 5.29 -0.10
C GLN A 50 -2.87 4.51 -1.15
N VAL A 51 -3.53 3.53 -1.76
CA VAL A 51 -2.99 2.79 -2.90
C VAL A 51 -4.01 2.78 -4.02
N ASP A 52 -3.57 3.18 -5.22
CA ASP A 52 -4.33 3.02 -6.44
C ASP A 52 -3.67 2.05 -7.42
N ALA A 53 -4.51 1.29 -8.10
CA ALA A 53 -4.15 0.46 -9.24
C ALA A 53 -4.87 0.98 -10.48
N ASN A 54 -4.11 1.42 -11.49
CA ASN A 54 -4.64 1.96 -12.76
C ASN A 54 -5.72 3.05 -12.55
N GLY A 55 -5.52 3.95 -11.58
CA GLY A 55 -6.44 5.04 -11.28
C GLY A 55 -7.66 4.65 -10.43
N LYS A 56 -7.79 3.38 -10.00
CA LYS A 56 -8.81 2.93 -9.05
C LYS A 56 -8.19 2.74 -7.68
N TRP A 57 -8.79 3.33 -6.65
CA TRP A 57 -8.41 3.09 -5.27
C TRP A 57 -8.65 1.64 -4.89
N ILE A 58 -7.59 0.96 -4.47
CA ILE A 58 -7.66 -0.40 -3.90
C ILE A 58 -7.52 -0.37 -2.38
N LEU A 59 -6.85 0.66 -1.84
CA LEU A 59 -6.81 0.99 -0.42
C LEU A 59 -7.04 2.49 -0.23
N SER A 60 -7.94 2.83 0.68
CA SER A 60 -8.24 4.21 1.09
C SER A 60 -7.98 4.35 2.58
N ASP A 61 -7.18 5.33 2.98
CA ASP A 61 -6.84 5.63 4.38
C ASP A 61 -6.32 4.41 5.16
N PHE A 62 -5.45 3.63 4.52
CA PHE A 62 -4.91 2.39 5.05
C PHE A 62 -3.88 2.64 6.14
N ASP A 63 -4.19 2.14 7.34
CA ASP A 63 -3.33 2.13 8.51
C ASP A 63 -2.76 0.72 8.73
N ILE A 64 -1.49 0.52 8.38
CA ILE A 64 -0.81 -0.78 8.49
C ILE A 64 -0.85 -1.29 9.94
N ILE A 65 -0.65 -0.42 10.93
CA ILE A 65 -0.54 -0.84 12.33
C ILE A 65 -1.90 -1.36 12.81
N ALA A 66 -2.98 -0.67 12.43
CA ALA A 66 -4.34 -1.09 12.77
C ALA A 66 -4.74 -2.38 12.04
N ASP A 67 -4.45 -2.52 10.74
CA ASP A 67 -4.82 -3.72 9.96
C ASP A 67 -4.01 -4.95 10.42
N ALA A 68 -2.71 -4.78 10.67
CA ALA A 68 -1.83 -5.84 11.17
C ALA A 68 -2.13 -6.26 12.63
N GLY A 69 -2.93 -5.51 13.37
CA GLY A 69 -3.22 -5.75 14.78
C GLY A 69 -2.09 -5.35 15.75
N GLY A 70 -1.14 -4.52 15.30
CA GLY A 70 -0.07 -3.99 16.13
C GLY A 70 1.23 -3.68 15.39
N PRO A 71 2.15 -2.94 16.01
CA PRO A 71 3.44 -2.60 15.41
C PRO A 71 4.35 -3.84 15.32
N GLY A 72 5.18 -3.92 14.26
CA GLY A 72 6.10 -5.03 14.04
C GLY A 72 5.45 -6.32 13.55
N ILE A 73 4.15 -6.31 13.27
CA ILE A 73 3.42 -7.41 12.63
C ILE A 73 3.37 -7.12 11.12
N ALA A 74 3.62 -8.14 10.30
CA ALA A 74 3.49 -8.02 8.86
C ALA A 74 2.02 -8.06 8.47
N ASP A 75 1.61 -7.13 7.62
CA ASP A 75 0.28 -7.11 7.01
C ASP A 75 0.34 -7.63 5.57
N GLU A 76 -0.72 -8.35 5.16
CA GLU A 76 -0.93 -8.80 3.79
C GLU A 76 -2.32 -8.34 3.29
N ARG A 77 -2.32 -7.61 2.17
CA ARG A 77 -3.54 -7.23 1.46
C ARG A 77 -3.60 -7.91 0.10
N VAL A 78 -4.69 -8.63 -0.13
CA VAL A 78 -4.94 -9.35 -1.39
C VAL A 78 -6.02 -8.64 -2.21
N PHE A 79 -5.74 -8.40 -3.49
CA PHE A 79 -6.68 -7.80 -4.44
C PHE A 79 -6.80 -8.68 -5.68
N ARG A 80 -8.05 -9.02 -6.03
CA ARG A 80 -8.37 -9.83 -7.21
C ARG A 80 -8.83 -8.96 -8.36
N ASP A 81 -8.95 -9.59 -9.52
CA ASP A 81 -9.56 -9.00 -10.71
C ASP A 81 -8.79 -7.78 -11.25
N LEU A 82 -7.46 -7.79 -11.10
CA LEU A 82 -6.58 -6.77 -11.64
C LEU A 82 -6.11 -7.15 -13.03
N SER A 83 -6.09 -6.17 -13.93
CA SER A 83 -5.58 -6.32 -15.30
C SER A 83 -4.66 -5.15 -15.63
N PRO A 84 -3.66 -5.34 -16.52
CA PRO A 84 -2.90 -4.22 -17.04
C PRO A 84 -3.82 -3.23 -17.75
N GLY A 85 -3.41 -1.96 -17.79
CA GLY A 85 -4.06 -0.93 -18.59
C GLY A 85 -3.89 -1.18 -20.10
N PRO A 86 -4.49 -0.33 -20.94
CA PRO A 86 -4.36 -0.42 -22.40
C PRO A 86 -2.91 -0.33 -22.91
N ASP A 87 -1.99 0.16 -22.09
CA ASP A 87 -0.55 0.26 -22.34
C ASP A 87 0.24 -1.00 -21.93
N GLY A 88 -0.43 -2.04 -21.43
CA GLY A 88 0.19 -3.28 -20.96
C GLY A 88 0.85 -3.15 -19.58
N LEU A 89 0.58 -2.06 -18.85
CA LEU A 89 1.16 -1.80 -17.53
C LEU A 89 0.10 -1.89 -16.44
N LEU A 90 0.45 -2.54 -15.33
CA LEU A 90 -0.21 -2.30 -14.05
C LEU A 90 0.53 -1.16 -13.34
N GLN A 91 -0.16 -0.03 -13.19
CA GLN A 91 0.33 1.14 -12.48
C GLN A 91 -0.15 1.08 -11.03
N LEU A 92 0.77 0.80 -10.11
CA LEU A 92 0.50 0.83 -8.67
C LEU A 92 1.12 2.08 -8.07
N ARG A 93 0.30 2.98 -7.54
CA ARG A 93 0.77 4.22 -6.94
C ARG A 93 0.38 4.26 -5.46
N PHE A 94 1.39 4.55 -4.66
CA PHE A 94 1.34 4.59 -3.21
C PHE A 94 1.46 6.05 -2.79
N ILE A 95 0.42 6.58 -2.18
CA ILE A 95 0.24 8.01 -1.97
C ILE A 95 0.23 8.27 -0.48
N SER A 96 1.26 8.98 -0.01
CA SER A 96 1.39 9.35 1.39
C SER A 96 0.23 10.25 1.78
N ASN A 97 -0.51 9.94 2.84
CA ASN A 97 -1.54 10.83 3.37
C ASN A 97 -1.03 11.44 4.69
N ARG A 98 -1.39 10.86 5.84
CA ARG A 98 -0.90 11.30 7.15
C ARG A 98 0.53 10.86 7.44
N SER A 99 1.01 9.83 6.75
CA SER A 99 2.37 9.31 6.85
C SER A 99 2.94 8.95 5.47
N GLN A 100 4.25 8.75 5.43
CA GLN A 100 4.92 8.18 4.27
C GLN A 100 4.29 6.83 3.93
N ALA A 101 3.91 6.65 2.67
CA ALA A 101 3.48 5.35 2.18
C ALA A 101 4.66 4.36 2.19
N THR A 102 4.40 3.08 2.42
CA THR A 102 5.42 2.03 2.39
C THR A 102 4.82 0.74 1.84
N VAL A 103 5.68 -0.10 1.28
CA VAL A 103 5.39 -1.48 0.89
C VAL A 103 6.69 -2.27 0.97
N SER A 104 6.63 -3.47 1.53
CA SER A 104 7.80 -4.34 1.72
C SER A 104 7.95 -5.33 0.56
N ALA A 105 6.84 -5.86 0.04
CA ALA A 105 6.83 -6.70 -1.15
C ALA A 105 5.53 -6.56 -1.94
N ILE A 106 5.65 -6.80 -3.25
CA ILE A 106 4.56 -6.83 -4.21
C ILE A 106 4.67 -8.18 -4.92
N ASP A 107 3.62 -8.99 -4.82
CA ASP A 107 3.50 -10.25 -5.57
C ASP A 107 2.29 -10.19 -6.50
N LEU A 108 2.44 -10.78 -7.69
CA LEU A 108 1.43 -10.79 -8.74
C LEU A 108 1.34 -12.19 -9.34
N GLU A 109 0.21 -12.83 -9.10
CA GLU A 109 -0.07 -14.16 -9.60
C GLU A 109 -1.16 -14.10 -10.68
N PRO A 110 -1.02 -14.81 -11.82
CA PRO A 110 -2.12 -14.97 -12.75
C PRO A 110 -3.31 -15.64 -12.04
N ALA A 111 -4.47 -14.97 -12.04
CA ALA A 111 -5.69 -15.59 -11.59
C ALA A 111 -6.10 -16.64 -12.63
N TRP A 112 -6.06 -17.93 -12.27
CA TRP A 112 -6.65 -18.95 -13.13
C TRP A 112 -8.12 -18.62 -13.38
N PRO A 113 -8.63 -18.78 -14.62
CA PRO A 113 -10.02 -18.50 -14.92
C PRO A 113 -10.90 -19.35 -13.99
N GLN A 114 -11.70 -18.67 -13.17
CA GLN A 114 -12.80 -19.29 -12.45
C GLN A 114 -13.80 -19.76 -13.53
N SER A 115 -13.92 -21.07 -13.70
CA SER A 115 -14.90 -21.72 -14.58
C SER A 115 -16.33 -21.35 -14.23
#